data_AF-A0A1V6D5Y1-F1
#
_entry.id   AF-A0A1V6D5Y1-F1
#
_cell.length_a   1.000
_cell.length_b   1.000
_cell.length_c   1.000
_cell.angle_alpha   90.00
_cell.angle_beta   90.00
_cell.angle_gamma   90.00
#
_symmetry.space_group_name_H-M   'P 1'
#
loop_
_entity.id
_entity.type
_entity.pdbx_description
1 polymer ?
#
loop_
_entity_poly.entity_id
_entity_poly.type
_entity_poly.pdbx_seq_one_letter_code
_entity_poly.pdbx_strand_id
1 'polypeptide(L)'
;MSVIVIKRRAKKAFEVPEGGIILWYGIATDVPDDWAIDAYAKDAFVRGASEGNANNVKVGGTFVHKHTYASKTSAVAAHTHSTTASGTTGSASGSQAHFGTANANAATTNHTHSVSGTRKTDSKGGHDHAMQKTGETEVYPPYCRLYWIKAITDTFLPIGGIVMWNGALAGRPLGTNLCDGTGNTPDLRGNFVYGANQDTDVKKRGGAETHRHANQTVIPDGGHDHSVSGFSTGSGASSKNASTYGGVNLSAGDHSHSLSATLTGDGDHTHTIGDTNAGSSLPPYVMLYFVMRTI
;
A
#
# COMPACT_ATOMS: atom_id res chain seq x y z
N MET A 1 -16.22 36.84 26.36
CA MET A 1 -16.34 35.39 26.62
C MET A 1 -17.71 35.11 27.22
N SER A 2 -18.69 35.01 26.33
CA SER A 2 -20.09 34.81 26.70
C SER A 2 -20.38 33.32 26.59
N VAL A 3 -20.42 32.63 27.72
CA VAL A 3 -20.98 31.28 27.79
C VAL A 3 -22.46 31.41 27.47
N ILE A 4 -22.88 30.98 26.28
CA ILE A 4 -24.30 30.85 25.92
C ILE A 4 -24.78 29.50 26.44
N VAL A 5 -24.98 29.44 27.76
CA VAL A 5 -26.00 28.60 28.39
C VAL A 5 -26.60 29.48 29.48
N ILE A 6 -27.80 29.99 29.22
CA ILE A 6 -28.43 31.02 30.03
C ILE A 6 -28.66 30.53 31.47
N LYS A 7 -28.32 31.43 32.38
CA LYS A 7 -28.33 31.31 33.84
C LYS A 7 -29.75 31.18 34.38
N ARG A 8 -30.14 29.94 34.72
CA ARG A 8 -30.98 29.53 35.87
C ARG A 8 -32.07 30.53 36.33
N ARG A 9 -33.31 30.36 35.81
CA ARG A 9 -34.57 30.68 36.54
C ARG A 9 -35.75 29.74 36.28
N ALA A 10 -35.53 28.47 35.96
CA ALA A 10 -36.44 27.38 36.34
C ALA A 10 -35.71 26.05 36.17
N LYS A 11 -35.83 25.14 37.13
CA LYS A 11 -35.23 23.78 37.09
C LYS A 11 -35.84 22.85 36.02
N LYS A 12 -36.55 23.39 35.01
CA LYS A 12 -37.51 22.58 34.22
C LYS A 12 -37.36 22.60 32.70
N ALA A 13 -36.53 23.44 32.09
CA ALA A 13 -36.36 23.39 30.65
C ALA A 13 -35.02 23.96 30.19
N PHE A 14 -34.46 23.36 29.14
CA PHE A 14 -33.25 23.84 28.47
C PHE A 14 -33.67 24.79 27.37
N GLU A 15 -33.54 26.09 27.61
CA GLU A 15 -33.75 27.08 26.56
C GLU A 15 -32.68 26.93 25.49
N VAL A 16 -33.13 26.81 24.24
CA VAL A 16 -32.29 26.81 23.06
C VAL A 16 -32.69 28.03 22.25
N PRO A 17 -31.78 29.01 22.07
CA PRO A 17 -32.10 30.19 21.29
C PRO A 17 -32.29 29.83 19.81
N GLU A 18 -32.95 30.71 19.06
CA GLU A 18 -33.04 30.61 17.61
C GLU A 18 -31.65 30.38 16.99
N GLY A 19 -31.56 29.42 16.08
CA GLY A 19 -30.30 29.01 15.43
C GLY A 19 -29.44 28.05 16.25
N GLY A 20 -29.81 27.73 17.49
CA GLY A 20 -29.16 26.68 18.27
C GLY A 20 -29.33 25.30 17.63
N ILE A 21 -28.25 24.52 17.59
CA ILE A 21 -28.20 23.20 16.95
C ILE A 21 -27.97 22.12 18.02
N ILE A 22 -28.74 21.04 17.94
CA ILE A 22 -28.62 19.88 18.83
C ILE A 22 -28.68 18.58 18.02
N LEU A 23 -28.40 17.48 18.70
CA LEU A 23 -28.60 16.14 18.18
C LEU A 23 -30.05 15.69 18.38
N TRP A 24 -30.58 14.91 17.44
CA TRP A 24 -31.94 14.40 17.46
C TRP A 24 -31.98 12.87 17.36
N TYR A 25 -32.63 12.25 18.34
CA TYR A 25 -32.93 10.82 18.37
C TYR A 25 -34.40 10.57 18.02
N GLY A 26 -34.70 10.69 16.73
CA GLY A 26 -36.01 10.42 16.15
C GLY A 26 -35.91 10.34 14.63
N ILE A 27 -37.05 10.22 13.96
CA ILE A 27 -37.15 10.29 12.50
C ILE A 27 -37.49 11.71 12.06
N ALA A 28 -37.40 11.97 10.76
CA ALA A 28 -37.61 13.31 10.21
C ALA A 28 -39.02 13.85 10.43
N THR A 29 -40.04 12.99 10.42
CA THR A 29 -41.44 13.38 10.64
C THR A 29 -41.77 13.72 12.08
N ASP A 30 -40.94 13.30 13.04
CA ASP A 30 -41.17 13.51 14.47
C ASP A 30 -40.45 14.77 14.99
N VAL A 31 -39.77 15.51 14.10
CA VAL A 31 -39.13 16.77 14.46
C VAL A 31 -40.22 17.78 14.82
N PRO A 32 -40.16 18.40 16.02
CA PRO A 32 -41.19 19.35 16.44
C PRO A 32 -41.21 20.62 15.57
N ASP A 33 -42.36 21.29 15.52
CA ASP A 33 -42.60 22.45 14.62
C ASP A 33 -41.61 23.61 14.82
N ASP A 34 -41.10 23.83 16.04
CA ASP A 34 -40.09 24.86 16.34
C ASP A 34 -38.65 24.47 15.93
N TRP A 35 -38.50 23.34 15.24
CA TRP A 35 -37.23 22.76 14.84
C TRP A 35 -37.24 22.36 13.37
N ALA A 36 -36.07 22.40 12.74
CA ALA A 36 -35.87 21.89 11.40
C ALA A 36 -34.61 21.02 11.34
N ILE A 37 -34.61 19.99 10.49
CA ILE A 37 -33.39 19.23 10.20
C ILE A 37 -32.35 20.15 9.60
N ASP A 38 -31.14 20.11 10.16
CA ASP A 38 -29.99 20.75 9.57
C ASP A 38 -29.48 19.91 8.38
N ALA A 39 -29.95 20.27 7.19
CA ALA A 39 -29.59 19.59 5.94
C ALA A 39 -28.08 19.63 5.63
N TYR A 40 -27.35 20.60 6.20
CA TYR A 40 -25.92 20.75 5.95
C TYR A 40 -25.07 19.75 6.74
N ALA A 41 -25.61 19.18 7.81
CA ALA A 41 -24.94 18.19 8.63
C ALA A 41 -25.07 16.75 8.12
N LYS A 42 -25.95 16.49 7.12
CA LYS A 42 -26.13 15.14 6.53
C LYS A 42 -24.81 14.58 5.98
N ASP A 43 -24.49 13.32 6.23
CA ASP A 43 -23.23 12.69 5.80
C ASP A 43 -21.98 13.50 6.19
N ALA A 44 -22.00 14.15 7.35
CA ALA A 44 -20.88 14.94 7.83
C ALA A 44 -20.70 14.77 9.35
N PHE A 45 -19.44 14.94 9.78
CA PHE A 45 -19.12 15.23 11.18
C PHE A 45 -19.19 16.75 11.41
N VAL A 46 -19.74 17.16 12.55
CA VAL A 46 -19.71 18.56 12.96
C VAL A 46 -18.40 18.85 13.69
N ARG A 47 -17.74 19.94 13.30
CA ARG A 47 -16.51 20.43 13.94
C ARG A 47 -16.69 21.89 14.33
N GLY A 48 -16.14 22.27 15.49
CA GLY A 48 -16.09 23.66 15.91
C GLY A 48 -15.33 24.53 14.90
N ALA A 49 -15.92 25.65 14.52
CA ALA A 49 -15.26 26.66 13.70
C ALA A 49 -14.46 27.63 14.57
N SER A 50 -13.37 28.16 14.02
CA SER A 50 -12.74 29.36 14.57
C SER A 50 -13.70 30.54 14.52
N GLU A 51 -13.47 31.54 15.37
CA GLU A 51 -14.23 32.79 15.34
C GLU A 51 -14.29 33.37 13.92
N GLY A 52 -15.47 33.80 13.48
CA GLY A 52 -15.73 34.32 12.14
C GLY A 52 -15.76 33.29 10.99
N ASN A 53 -15.50 32.00 11.25
CA ASN A 53 -15.40 30.97 10.21
C ASN A 53 -16.54 29.95 10.21
N ALA A 54 -17.57 30.16 11.04
CA ALA A 54 -18.76 29.32 11.04
C ALA A 54 -19.45 29.43 9.68
N ASN A 55 -19.57 28.30 8.97
CA ASN A 55 -20.24 28.23 7.70
C ASN A 55 -20.94 26.88 7.56
N ASN A 56 -21.99 26.85 6.75
CA ASN A 56 -22.78 25.66 6.46
C ASN A 56 -22.32 25.01 5.14
N VAL A 57 -21.03 25.09 4.83
CA VAL A 57 -20.46 24.40 3.68
C VAL A 57 -19.88 23.10 4.18
N LYS A 58 -20.26 21.97 3.57
CA LYS A 58 -19.57 20.71 3.83
C LYS A 58 -18.14 20.84 3.32
N VAL A 59 -17.19 20.92 4.24
CA VAL A 59 -15.75 21.00 3.94
C VAL A 59 -15.10 19.68 4.34
N GLY A 60 -14.38 19.05 3.41
CA GLY A 60 -13.72 17.76 3.63
C GLY A 60 -13.80 16.88 2.39
N GLY A 61 -12.78 16.03 2.19
CA GLY A 61 -12.75 15.04 1.11
C GLY A 61 -13.32 13.68 1.52
N THR A 62 -13.26 12.74 0.60
CA THR A 62 -13.58 11.32 0.86
C THR A 62 -12.65 10.79 1.95
N PHE A 63 -13.21 10.17 3.00
CA PHE A 63 -12.43 9.47 4.03
C PHE A 63 -11.84 8.13 3.54
N VAL A 64 -11.95 7.86 2.24
CA VAL A 64 -11.31 6.75 1.56
C VAL A 64 -10.03 7.25 0.91
N HIS A 65 -8.91 6.62 1.23
CA HIS A 65 -7.63 7.00 0.64
C HIS A 65 -6.74 5.79 0.36
N LYS A 66 -5.63 6.04 -0.32
CA LYS A 66 -4.57 5.08 -0.63
C LYS A 66 -3.22 5.79 -0.67
N HIS A 67 -2.14 5.03 -0.58
CA HIS A 67 -0.78 5.55 -0.70
C HIS A 67 -0.15 5.22 -2.05
N THR A 68 0.75 6.11 -2.47
CA THR A 68 1.62 5.93 -3.64
C THR A 68 3.05 5.73 -3.17
N TYR A 69 3.73 4.72 -3.68
CA TYR A 69 5.16 4.54 -3.46
C TYR A 69 5.94 5.40 -4.46
N ALA A 70 6.78 6.31 -3.95
CA ALA A 70 7.56 7.23 -4.78
C ALA A 70 8.81 6.56 -5.40
N SER A 71 9.22 5.41 -4.86
CA SER A 71 10.43 4.70 -5.27
C SER A 71 10.09 3.27 -5.64
N LYS A 72 10.84 2.76 -6.61
CA LYS A 72 10.91 1.33 -6.91
C LYS A 72 11.61 0.57 -5.79
N THR A 73 11.58 -0.75 -5.83
CA THR A 73 12.43 -1.57 -4.95
C THR A 73 13.91 -1.28 -5.21
N SER A 74 14.77 -1.61 -4.25
CA SER A 74 16.22 -1.60 -4.51
C SER A 74 16.57 -2.62 -5.60
N ALA A 75 17.53 -2.28 -6.46
CA ALA A 75 18.12 -3.19 -7.43
C ALA A 75 19.43 -3.78 -6.88
N VAL A 76 19.71 -5.03 -7.21
CA VAL A 76 21.06 -5.58 -7.07
C VAL A 76 21.88 -5.07 -8.25
N ALA A 77 23.01 -4.42 -8.00
CA ALA A 77 23.90 -3.95 -9.06
C ALA A 77 24.35 -5.12 -9.96
N ALA A 78 24.64 -4.81 -11.22
CA ALA A 78 25.12 -5.80 -12.17
C ALA A 78 26.33 -6.56 -11.58
N HIS A 79 26.28 -7.89 -11.64
CA HIS A 79 27.29 -8.74 -11.03
C HIS A 79 27.69 -9.88 -11.97
N THR A 80 28.76 -10.58 -11.60
CA THR A 80 29.28 -11.72 -12.34
C THR A 80 29.43 -12.91 -11.41
N HIS A 81 29.19 -14.11 -11.93
CA HIS A 81 29.47 -15.36 -11.22
C HIS A 81 30.77 -15.97 -11.71
N SER A 82 31.55 -16.54 -10.79
CA SER A 82 32.72 -17.35 -11.15
C SER A 82 32.27 -18.80 -11.33
N THR A 83 32.50 -19.37 -12.50
CA THR A 83 32.20 -20.77 -12.81
C THR A 83 33.48 -21.49 -13.18
N THR A 84 33.53 -22.79 -12.87
CA THR A 84 34.63 -23.66 -13.33
C THR A 84 34.13 -24.40 -14.56
N ALA A 85 34.70 -24.09 -15.72
CA ALA A 85 34.39 -24.81 -16.95
C ALA A 85 35.43 -25.91 -17.16
N SER A 86 34.97 -27.15 -17.23
CA SER A 86 35.77 -28.31 -17.67
C SER A 86 35.09 -28.93 -18.89
N GLY A 87 35.82 -29.10 -19.98
CA GLY A 87 35.26 -29.66 -21.19
C GLY A 87 36.30 -29.96 -22.26
N THR A 88 35.80 -30.38 -23.42
CA THR A 88 36.59 -30.71 -24.60
C THR A 88 36.15 -29.80 -25.73
N THR A 89 37.08 -29.16 -26.43
CA THR A 89 36.75 -28.24 -27.52
C THR A 89 36.07 -28.96 -28.70
N GLY A 90 35.29 -28.24 -29.52
CA GLY A 90 34.80 -28.76 -30.81
C GLY A 90 35.93 -28.90 -31.84
N SER A 91 35.67 -29.46 -33.03
CA SER A 91 36.68 -29.61 -34.09
C SER A 91 37.28 -28.28 -34.54
N ALA A 92 38.55 -28.29 -34.95
CA ALA A 92 39.27 -27.10 -35.42
C ALA A 92 38.63 -26.47 -36.67
N SER A 93 38.72 -25.14 -36.79
CA SER A 93 38.23 -24.36 -37.96
C SER A 93 39.25 -24.23 -39.10
N GLY A 94 40.50 -24.66 -38.88
CA GLY A 94 41.58 -24.59 -39.87
C GLY A 94 41.58 -25.79 -40.82
N SER A 95 41.83 -25.53 -42.10
CA SER A 95 42.08 -26.59 -43.09
C SER A 95 43.57 -26.87 -43.20
N GLN A 96 43.97 -28.14 -43.07
CA GLN A 96 45.35 -28.58 -43.30
C GLN A 96 45.40 -29.47 -44.53
N ALA A 97 46.21 -29.09 -45.52
CA ALA A 97 46.58 -29.97 -46.62
C ALA A 97 47.79 -30.81 -46.18
N HIS A 98 47.59 -32.11 -45.97
CA HIS A 98 48.67 -33.05 -45.70
C HIS A 98 48.88 -33.97 -46.91
N PHE A 99 50.09 -33.97 -47.47
CA PHE A 99 50.51 -34.94 -48.47
C PHE A 99 51.31 -36.05 -47.76
N GLY A 100 50.65 -37.16 -47.45
CA GLY A 100 51.23 -38.24 -46.64
C GLY A 100 52.35 -38.99 -47.36
N THR A 101 53.43 -39.26 -46.63
CA THR A 101 54.39 -40.34 -46.92
C THR A 101 54.46 -41.26 -45.70
N ALA A 102 54.95 -42.50 -45.87
CA ALA A 102 54.82 -43.60 -44.91
C ALA A 102 55.33 -43.33 -43.47
N ASN A 103 56.10 -42.25 -43.23
CA ASN A 103 56.75 -41.94 -41.95
C ASN A 103 56.45 -40.53 -41.40
N ALA A 104 55.30 -39.93 -41.72
CA ALA A 104 54.89 -38.64 -41.16
C ALA A 104 53.63 -38.77 -40.27
N ASN A 105 53.75 -38.37 -39.00
CA ASN A 105 52.61 -38.28 -38.08
C ASN A 105 52.19 -36.81 -37.97
N ALA A 106 51.01 -36.48 -38.53
CA ALA A 106 50.40 -35.17 -38.42
C ALA A 106 49.25 -35.20 -37.42
N ALA A 107 49.06 -34.12 -36.67
CA ALA A 107 47.86 -33.94 -35.86
C ALA A 107 46.61 -34.06 -36.77
N THR A 108 45.69 -34.95 -36.40
CA THR A 108 44.48 -35.23 -37.19
C THR A 108 43.64 -33.96 -37.37
N THR A 109 43.09 -33.75 -38.57
CA THR A 109 42.22 -32.60 -38.90
C THR A 109 41.07 -32.43 -37.91
N ASN A 110 40.55 -33.54 -37.37
CA ASN A 110 39.60 -33.53 -36.25
C ASN A 110 40.33 -33.96 -34.97
N HIS A 111 40.71 -32.99 -34.15
CA HIS A 111 41.14 -33.23 -32.78
C HIS A 111 40.54 -32.18 -31.84
N THR A 112 40.67 -32.42 -30.55
CA THR A 112 40.06 -31.62 -29.48
C THR A 112 41.06 -31.33 -28.37
N HIS A 113 40.90 -30.22 -27.66
CA HIS A 113 41.69 -29.86 -26.48
C HIS A 113 40.86 -29.95 -25.20
N SER A 114 41.51 -30.32 -24.10
CA SER A 114 40.92 -30.19 -22.77
C SER A 114 41.02 -28.74 -22.30
N VAL A 115 39.89 -28.19 -21.86
CA VAL A 115 39.82 -26.87 -21.24
C VAL A 115 39.50 -27.02 -19.77
N SER A 116 40.30 -26.38 -18.91
CA SER A 116 40.06 -26.28 -17.47
C SER A 116 40.45 -24.89 -17.00
N GLY A 117 39.54 -24.19 -16.32
CA GLY A 117 39.84 -22.89 -15.71
C GLY A 117 38.61 -22.18 -15.19
N THR A 118 38.83 -21.26 -14.25
CA THR A 118 37.79 -20.37 -13.74
C THR A 118 37.46 -19.32 -14.80
N ARG A 119 36.17 -19.18 -15.12
CA ARG A 119 35.65 -18.15 -16.03
C ARG A 119 34.62 -17.32 -15.27
N LYS A 120 34.45 -16.07 -15.68
CA LYS A 120 33.35 -15.23 -15.20
C LYS A 120 32.24 -15.24 -16.24
N THR A 121 30.99 -15.23 -15.78
CA THR A 121 29.85 -14.90 -16.63
C THR A 121 29.97 -13.47 -17.14
N ASP A 122 29.24 -13.15 -18.21
CA ASP A 122 28.97 -11.75 -18.52
C ASP A 122 28.18 -11.07 -17.39
N SER A 123 28.30 -9.75 -17.32
CA SER A 123 27.55 -8.91 -16.39
C SER A 123 26.26 -8.50 -17.09
N LYS A 124 25.16 -9.18 -16.78
CA LYS A 124 23.82 -8.72 -17.16
C LYS A 124 23.26 -7.84 -16.04
N GLY A 125 22.55 -6.79 -16.45
CA GLY A 125 22.16 -5.67 -15.58
C GLY A 125 21.24 -6.08 -14.43
N GLY A 126 21.30 -5.33 -13.33
CA GLY A 126 20.30 -5.40 -12.28
C GLY A 126 18.92 -4.96 -12.76
N HIS A 127 17.87 -5.39 -12.07
CA HIS A 127 16.50 -4.89 -12.28
C HIS A 127 15.91 -4.41 -10.95
N ASP A 128 14.84 -3.63 -11.05
CA ASP A 128 14.03 -3.15 -9.93
C ASP A 128 12.55 -3.36 -10.22
N HIS A 129 11.71 -3.35 -9.20
CA HIS A 129 10.27 -3.51 -9.37
C HIS A 129 9.53 -2.20 -9.17
N ALA A 130 8.59 -1.93 -10.07
CA ALA A 130 7.60 -0.90 -9.87
C ALA A 130 6.61 -1.31 -8.77
N MET A 131 6.39 -0.40 -7.83
CA MET A 131 5.49 -0.59 -6.70
C MET A 131 4.09 -0.09 -7.05
N GLN A 132 3.08 -0.94 -6.85
CA GLN A 132 1.68 -0.55 -7.07
C GLN A 132 1.13 0.25 -5.88
N LYS A 133 0.13 1.09 -6.13
CA LYS A 133 -0.56 1.82 -5.04
C LYS A 133 -1.18 0.83 -4.06
N THR A 134 -1.27 1.22 -2.81
CA THR A 134 -2.04 0.44 -1.84
C THR A 134 -3.52 0.41 -2.22
N GLY A 135 -4.24 -0.58 -1.69
CA GLY A 135 -5.70 -0.61 -1.75
C GLY A 135 -6.32 0.61 -1.08
N GLU A 136 -7.50 0.99 -1.56
CA GLU A 136 -8.31 2.05 -0.96
C GLU A 136 -8.90 1.57 0.36
N THR A 137 -8.92 2.45 1.36
CA THR A 137 -9.47 2.13 2.68
C THR A 137 -10.10 3.35 3.31
N GLU A 138 -11.24 3.13 3.96
CA GLU A 138 -12.00 4.12 4.71
C GLU A 138 -11.39 4.36 6.11
N VAL A 139 -11.29 5.63 6.51
CA VAL A 139 -10.64 6.09 7.76
C VAL A 139 -11.64 6.78 8.70
N TYR A 140 -12.93 6.52 8.56
CA TYR A 140 -13.88 7.08 9.51
C TYR A 140 -13.64 6.53 10.92
N PRO A 141 -13.60 7.38 11.96
CA PRO A 141 -13.59 6.90 13.33
C PRO A 141 -14.91 6.18 13.64
N PRO A 142 -15.01 5.37 14.70
CA PRO A 142 -16.26 4.72 15.07
C PRO A 142 -17.37 5.76 15.24
N TYR A 143 -18.49 5.62 14.52
CA TYR A 143 -19.57 6.58 14.56
C TYR A 143 -20.94 5.92 14.69
N CYS A 144 -21.88 6.69 15.24
CA CYS A 144 -23.31 6.41 15.22
C CYS A 144 -24.03 7.54 14.48
N ARG A 145 -25.01 7.18 13.64
CA ARG A 145 -25.71 8.15 12.80
C ARG A 145 -26.95 8.71 13.47
N LEU A 146 -27.05 10.03 13.56
CA LEU A 146 -28.19 10.77 14.12
C LEU A 146 -28.45 12.03 13.31
N TYR A 147 -29.64 12.60 13.42
CA TYR A 147 -29.91 13.92 12.83
C TYR A 147 -29.32 15.03 13.70
N TRP A 148 -28.96 16.12 13.02
CA TRP A 148 -28.79 17.42 13.64
C TRP A 148 -30.05 18.23 13.34
N ILE A 149 -30.61 18.87 14.36
CA ILE A 149 -31.77 19.75 14.21
C ILE A 149 -31.42 21.14 14.75
N LYS A 150 -31.95 22.15 14.09
CA LYS A 150 -31.74 23.57 14.39
C LYS A 150 -33.05 24.19 14.84
N ALA A 151 -33.00 24.93 15.95
CA ALA A 151 -34.13 25.73 16.41
C ALA A 151 -34.42 26.85 15.40
N ILE A 152 -35.69 27.03 15.03
CA ILE A 152 -36.12 28.11 14.12
C ILE A 152 -36.68 29.33 14.86
N THR A 153 -36.91 29.18 16.16
CA THR A 153 -37.28 30.23 17.11
C THR A 153 -36.65 29.89 18.46
N ASP A 154 -36.63 30.85 19.39
CA ASP A 154 -36.35 30.54 20.79
C ASP A 154 -37.33 29.47 21.29
N THR A 155 -36.80 28.33 21.72
CA THR A 155 -37.59 27.16 22.11
C THR A 155 -36.88 26.38 23.22
N PHE A 156 -37.38 25.19 23.56
CA PHE A 156 -36.75 24.31 24.53
C PHE A 156 -36.24 23.02 23.89
N LEU A 157 -35.22 22.41 24.49
CA LEU A 157 -34.72 21.08 24.08
C LEU A 157 -35.88 20.09 23.99
N PRO A 158 -36.23 19.51 22.83
CA PRO A 158 -37.35 18.59 22.70
C PRO A 158 -37.06 17.23 23.35
N ILE A 159 -38.10 16.46 23.66
CA ILE A 159 -37.95 15.04 24.07
C ILE A 159 -37.34 14.27 22.89
N GLY A 160 -36.25 13.54 23.12
CA GLY A 160 -35.42 12.94 22.07
C GLY A 160 -34.23 13.82 21.63
N GLY A 161 -34.21 15.09 22.06
CA GLY A 161 -33.07 15.98 21.89
C GLY A 161 -31.89 15.56 22.76
N ILE A 162 -30.70 15.56 22.18
CA ILE A 162 -29.44 15.17 22.83
C ILE A 162 -28.49 16.36 22.90
N VAL A 163 -27.91 16.57 24.07
CA VAL A 163 -26.87 17.57 24.32
C VAL A 163 -25.63 16.92 24.93
N MET A 164 -24.49 17.58 24.80
CA MET A 164 -23.23 17.15 25.41
C MET A 164 -23.07 17.77 26.80
N TRP A 165 -22.65 16.99 27.79
CA TRP A 165 -22.52 17.37 29.18
C TRP A 165 -21.10 17.11 29.70
N ASN A 166 -20.48 18.16 30.26
CA ASN A 166 -19.12 18.16 30.81
C ASN A 166 -19.09 18.22 32.35
N GLY A 167 -20.17 17.80 33.02
CA GLY A 167 -20.26 17.79 34.47
C GLY A 167 -20.34 16.37 35.03
N ALA A 168 -20.39 16.26 36.36
CA ALA A 168 -20.74 15.00 37.01
C ALA A 168 -22.11 14.52 36.53
N LEU A 169 -22.25 13.21 36.31
CA LEU A 169 -23.47 12.63 35.76
C LEU A 169 -24.69 12.82 36.69
N ALA A 170 -24.46 12.79 38.01
CA ALA A 170 -25.49 13.07 39.02
C ALA A 170 -25.98 14.53 39.01
N GLY A 171 -25.17 15.45 38.49
CA GLY A 171 -25.53 16.87 38.33
C GLY A 171 -26.18 17.19 36.99
N ARG A 172 -26.40 16.18 36.16
CA ARG A 172 -27.07 16.33 34.87
C ARG A 172 -28.49 16.89 35.06
N PRO A 173 -29.01 17.69 34.12
CA PRO A 173 -30.33 18.28 34.29
C PRO A 173 -31.45 17.24 34.35
N LEU A 174 -32.48 17.59 35.13
CA LEU A 174 -33.64 16.74 35.35
C LEU A 174 -34.35 16.40 34.03
N GLY A 175 -34.88 15.18 33.95
CA GLY A 175 -35.58 14.69 32.78
C GLY A 175 -34.69 14.29 31.60
N THR A 176 -33.39 14.15 31.84
CA THR A 176 -32.45 13.61 30.86
C THR A 176 -31.79 12.32 31.36
N ASN A 177 -31.51 11.41 30.42
CA ASN A 177 -30.80 10.16 30.65
C ASN A 177 -29.48 10.13 29.88
N LEU A 178 -28.52 9.34 30.36
CA LEU A 178 -27.27 9.10 29.63
C LEU A 178 -27.58 8.29 28.37
N CYS A 179 -26.95 8.63 27.25
CA CYS A 179 -27.02 7.85 26.02
C CYS A 179 -26.15 6.59 26.12
N ASP A 180 -26.60 5.60 26.89
CA ASP A 180 -25.94 4.31 27.13
C ASP A 180 -26.71 3.11 26.57
N GLY A 181 -27.78 3.36 25.81
CA GLY A 181 -28.63 2.32 25.23
C GLY A 181 -29.77 1.87 26.14
N THR A 182 -29.88 2.42 27.36
CA THR A 182 -30.96 2.13 28.29
C THR A 182 -32.00 3.25 28.32
N GLY A 183 -33.19 3.00 28.88
CA GLY A 183 -34.21 4.03 29.08
C GLY A 183 -34.65 4.74 27.79
N ASN A 184 -34.74 4.00 26.68
CA ASN A 184 -35.04 4.49 25.32
C ASN A 184 -34.04 5.50 24.74
N THR A 185 -32.81 5.55 25.27
CA THR A 185 -31.72 6.36 24.68
C THR A 185 -30.90 5.55 23.66
N PRO A 186 -30.22 6.20 22.69
CA PRO A 186 -29.17 5.53 21.92
C PRO A 186 -27.96 5.22 22.80
N ASP A 187 -27.15 4.22 22.44
CA ASP A 187 -25.81 4.06 23.02
C ASP A 187 -24.78 4.83 22.18
N LEU A 188 -24.28 5.95 22.70
CA LEU A 188 -23.30 6.81 22.01
C LEU A 188 -21.89 6.70 22.60
N ARG A 189 -21.66 5.79 23.55
CA ARG A 189 -20.35 5.63 24.18
C ARG A 189 -19.33 5.12 23.17
N GLY A 190 -18.13 5.71 23.15
CA GLY A 190 -17.06 5.33 22.22
C GLY A 190 -17.35 5.63 20.74
N ASN A 191 -18.43 6.38 20.44
CA ASN A 191 -18.82 6.71 19.08
C ASN A 191 -18.85 8.23 18.89
N PHE A 192 -18.34 8.68 17.75
CA PHE A 192 -18.63 10.01 17.23
C PHE A 192 -20.04 10.04 16.66
N VAL A 193 -20.57 11.25 16.43
CA VAL A 193 -21.87 11.40 15.78
C VAL A 193 -21.70 11.88 14.35
N TYR A 194 -22.24 11.10 13.42
CA TYR A 194 -22.22 11.37 11.98
C TYR A 194 -23.63 11.66 11.49
N GLY A 195 -23.83 12.71 10.69
CA GLY A 195 -25.19 13.12 10.31
C GLY A 195 -25.93 12.08 9.48
N ALA A 196 -27.13 11.68 9.91
CA ALA A 196 -28.03 10.84 9.12
C ALA A 196 -28.51 11.60 7.88
N ASN A 197 -28.51 10.94 6.71
CA ASN A 197 -29.02 11.53 5.48
C ASN A 197 -30.54 11.34 5.35
N GLN A 198 -31.01 10.16 5.78
CA GLN A 198 -32.38 9.68 5.72
C GLN A 198 -32.71 8.83 6.97
N ASP A 199 -33.99 8.56 7.21
CA ASP A 199 -34.46 7.93 8.45
C ASP A 199 -33.89 6.53 8.67
N THR A 200 -33.69 5.78 7.58
CA THR A 200 -33.10 4.44 7.65
C THR A 200 -31.64 4.45 8.06
N ASP A 201 -30.97 5.61 8.09
CA ASP A 201 -29.60 5.73 8.57
C ASP A 201 -29.52 5.96 10.08
N VAL A 202 -30.59 6.45 10.71
CA VAL A 202 -30.59 6.73 12.14
C VAL A 202 -30.25 5.44 12.91
N LYS A 203 -29.34 5.55 13.90
CA LYS A 203 -28.78 4.45 14.70
C LYS A 203 -27.83 3.51 13.95
N LYS A 204 -27.62 3.65 12.63
CA LYS A 204 -26.57 2.89 11.95
C LYS A 204 -25.20 3.28 12.50
N ARG A 205 -24.33 2.29 12.57
CA ARG A 205 -22.94 2.47 13.00
C ARG A 205 -21.99 2.17 11.86
N GLY A 206 -20.80 2.72 11.94
CA GLY A 206 -19.72 2.46 10.99
C GLY A 206 -18.40 3.00 11.50
N GLY A 207 -17.40 2.98 10.63
CA GLY A 207 -16.03 3.34 10.99
C GLY A 207 -15.36 2.33 11.91
N ALA A 208 -14.10 2.58 12.20
CA ALA A 208 -13.27 1.72 13.05
C ALA A 208 -12.23 2.57 13.77
N GLU A 209 -11.72 2.11 14.92
CA GLU A 209 -10.63 2.80 15.63
C GLU A 209 -9.33 2.78 14.84
N THR A 210 -9.15 1.78 13.98
CA THR A 210 -7.96 1.61 13.15
C THR A 210 -8.30 1.18 11.73
N HIS A 211 -7.39 1.44 10.80
CA HIS A 211 -7.46 0.97 9.41
C HIS A 211 -6.11 0.40 8.95
N ARG A 212 -6.12 -0.40 7.89
CA ARG A 212 -4.93 -0.95 7.23
C ARG A 212 -5.12 -0.89 5.72
N HIS A 213 -4.04 -0.76 4.96
CA HIS A 213 -4.11 -0.86 3.51
C HIS A 213 -3.62 -2.21 3.03
N ALA A 214 -4.38 -2.79 2.09
CA ALA A 214 -3.94 -3.97 1.36
C ALA A 214 -2.82 -3.61 0.38
N ASN A 215 -1.75 -4.39 0.33
CA ASN A 215 -0.72 -4.23 -0.68
C ASN A 215 -0.91 -5.22 -1.83
N GLN A 216 -0.53 -4.81 -3.04
CA GLN A 216 -0.57 -5.66 -4.22
C GLN A 216 0.81 -6.28 -4.46
N THR A 217 0.83 -7.44 -5.13
CA THR A 217 2.07 -8.10 -5.60
C THR A 217 2.84 -7.16 -6.52
N VAL A 218 4.17 -7.09 -6.38
CA VAL A 218 4.96 -6.26 -7.30
C VAL A 218 4.96 -6.86 -8.70
N ILE A 219 5.02 -5.97 -9.69
CA ILE A 219 5.01 -6.36 -11.10
C ILE A 219 6.41 -6.91 -11.43
N PRO A 220 6.51 -8.10 -12.06
CA PRO A 220 7.80 -8.62 -12.52
C PRO A 220 8.42 -7.67 -13.57
N ASP A 221 9.75 -7.50 -13.52
CA ASP A 221 10.51 -6.65 -14.45
C ASP A 221 11.43 -7.46 -15.39
N GLY A 222 11.09 -8.73 -15.60
CA GLY A 222 11.80 -9.63 -16.50
C GLY A 222 13.03 -10.32 -15.91
N GLY A 223 13.26 -11.55 -16.36
CA GLY A 223 14.45 -12.35 -16.10
C GLY A 223 15.50 -12.17 -17.19
N HIS A 224 16.70 -12.69 -16.92
CA HIS A 224 17.77 -12.73 -17.92
C HIS A 224 18.68 -13.94 -17.72
N ASP A 225 19.27 -14.41 -18.83
CA ASP A 225 20.26 -15.47 -18.82
C ASP A 225 21.68 -14.91 -18.79
N HIS A 226 22.59 -15.67 -18.17
CA HIS A 226 24.01 -15.40 -18.20
C HIS A 226 24.72 -16.26 -19.23
N SER A 227 25.68 -15.67 -19.93
CA SER A 227 26.52 -16.38 -20.89
C SER A 227 27.96 -16.46 -20.40
N VAL A 228 28.59 -17.61 -20.67
CA VAL A 228 30.04 -17.79 -20.54
C VAL A 228 30.58 -18.14 -21.91
N SER A 229 31.54 -17.36 -22.37
CA SER A 229 32.27 -17.64 -23.60
C SER A 229 33.77 -17.69 -23.37
N GLY A 230 34.47 -18.36 -24.27
CA GLY A 230 35.86 -18.05 -24.50
C GLY A 230 36.54 -18.97 -25.48
N PHE A 231 37.84 -18.74 -25.63
CA PHE A 231 38.63 -19.32 -26.70
C PHE A 231 39.77 -20.14 -26.11
N SER A 232 40.14 -21.21 -26.81
CA SER A 232 41.45 -21.84 -26.65
C SER A 232 42.18 -21.71 -27.97
N THR A 233 43.35 -21.10 -27.94
CA THR A 233 44.20 -20.90 -29.11
C THR A 233 45.35 -21.89 -29.06
N GLY A 234 45.46 -22.74 -30.08
CA GLY A 234 46.70 -23.45 -30.34
C GLY A 234 47.59 -22.52 -31.14
N SER A 235 48.60 -21.91 -30.50
CA SER A 235 49.62 -21.12 -31.20
C SER A 235 50.86 -21.96 -31.42
N GLY A 236 51.21 -22.16 -32.67
CA GLY A 236 52.38 -22.91 -33.08
C GLY A 236 52.58 -22.75 -34.58
N ALA A 237 53.51 -21.86 -34.97
CA ALA A 237 53.89 -21.66 -36.36
C ALA A 237 54.24 -23.01 -37.01
N SER A 238 53.36 -23.52 -37.87
CA SER A 238 53.55 -24.80 -38.54
C SER A 238 53.68 -24.58 -40.04
N SER A 239 54.83 -24.02 -40.43
CA SER A 239 55.38 -24.23 -41.76
C SER A 239 56.69 -25.02 -41.61
N LYS A 240 56.57 -26.35 -41.47
CA LYS A 240 57.71 -27.26 -41.60
C LYS A 240 57.58 -28.05 -42.89
N ASN A 241 58.49 -27.79 -43.83
CA ASN A 241 58.75 -28.72 -44.93
C ASN A 241 59.44 -29.95 -44.32
N ALA A 242 58.73 -31.08 -44.29
CA ALA A 242 59.27 -32.35 -43.79
C ALA A 242 60.07 -33.05 -44.90
N SER A 243 61.35 -33.34 -44.66
CA SER A 243 62.18 -34.21 -45.50
C SER A 243 62.28 -35.62 -44.88
N THR A 244 62.26 -36.63 -45.74
CA THR A 244 61.84 -38.02 -45.52
C THR A 244 62.74 -38.93 -44.67
N TYR A 245 63.81 -38.42 -44.05
CA TYR A 245 64.82 -39.32 -43.44
C TYR A 245 64.75 -39.49 -41.90
N GLY A 246 63.89 -38.76 -41.19
CA GLY A 246 63.99 -38.67 -39.73
C GLY A 246 62.70 -38.60 -38.92
N GLY A 247 61.56 -39.06 -39.45
CA GLY A 247 60.31 -39.19 -38.70
C GLY A 247 59.90 -37.93 -37.93
N VAL A 248 59.24 -36.98 -38.59
CA VAL A 248 58.88 -35.70 -37.96
C VAL A 248 57.43 -35.70 -37.49
N ASN A 249 57.20 -35.24 -36.26
CA ASN A 249 55.87 -34.91 -35.76
C ASN A 249 55.51 -33.49 -36.22
N LEU A 250 54.38 -33.34 -36.91
CA LEU A 250 53.87 -32.05 -37.40
C LEU A 250 52.70 -31.60 -36.52
N SER A 251 52.83 -30.40 -35.92
CA SER A 251 51.72 -29.76 -35.23
C SER A 251 50.70 -29.22 -36.23
N ALA A 252 49.44 -29.14 -35.83
CA ALA A 252 48.45 -28.37 -36.57
C ALA A 252 48.86 -26.89 -36.63
N GLY A 253 48.61 -26.23 -37.78
CA GLY A 253 48.76 -24.78 -37.92
C GLY A 253 47.84 -24.00 -36.99
N ASP A 254 48.08 -22.69 -36.87
CA ASP A 254 47.34 -21.82 -35.93
C ASP A 254 45.83 -21.93 -36.16
N HIS A 255 45.12 -22.35 -35.12
CA HIS A 255 43.67 -22.45 -35.13
C HIS A 255 43.09 -22.12 -33.75
N SER A 256 41.79 -21.82 -33.72
CA SER A 256 41.07 -21.49 -32.51
C SER A 256 39.87 -22.42 -32.31
N HIS A 257 39.59 -22.68 -31.04
CA HIS A 257 38.35 -23.31 -30.61
C HIS A 257 37.48 -22.30 -29.89
N SER A 258 36.17 -22.32 -30.18
CA SER A 258 35.17 -21.60 -29.39
C SER A 258 34.53 -22.54 -28.37
N LEU A 259 34.29 -22.00 -27.17
CA LEU A 259 33.43 -22.58 -26.16
C LEU A 259 32.35 -21.56 -25.81
N SER A 260 31.10 -22.00 -25.79
CA SER A 260 29.96 -21.23 -25.31
C SER A 260 29.07 -22.11 -24.45
N ALA A 261 28.69 -21.59 -23.28
CA ALA A 261 27.66 -22.18 -22.43
C ALA A 261 26.72 -21.09 -21.94
N THR A 262 25.44 -21.41 -21.87
CA THR A 262 24.41 -20.55 -21.27
C THR A 262 24.07 -21.13 -19.91
N LEU A 263 24.17 -20.32 -18.87
CA LEU A 263 23.60 -20.64 -17.57
C LEU A 263 22.19 -20.04 -17.56
N THR A 264 21.19 -20.89 -17.40
CA THR A 264 19.80 -20.45 -17.25
C THR A 264 19.69 -19.62 -15.99
N GLY A 265 19.23 -18.38 -16.13
CA GLY A 265 18.93 -17.52 -14.99
C GLY A 265 17.71 -18.04 -14.21
N ASP A 266 17.47 -17.45 -13.04
CA ASP A 266 16.15 -17.58 -12.41
C ASP A 266 15.12 -16.84 -13.30
N GLY A 267 14.01 -17.49 -13.59
CA GLY A 267 12.96 -16.91 -14.46
C GLY A 267 12.29 -15.71 -13.80
N ASP A 268 11.41 -15.04 -14.55
CA ASP A 268 10.54 -13.99 -14.01
C ASP A 268 9.87 -14.48 -12.72
N HIS A 269 10.12 -13.76 -11.63
CA HIS A 269 9.49 -14.02 -10.35
C HIS A 269 8.83 -12.77 -9.80
N THR A 270 7.95 -12.99 -8.83
CA THR A 270 7.19 -11.93 -8.17
C THR A 270 7.51 -11.92 -6.69
N HIS A 271 7.48 -10.73 -6.10
CA HIS A 271 7.51 -10.58 -4.65
C HIS A 271 6.14 -10.18 -4.13
N THR A 272 5.78 -10.73 -2.97
CA THR A 272 4.61 -10.28 -2.23
C THR A 272 5.05 -9.29 -1.16
N ILE A 273 4.24 -8.24 -1.00
CA ILE A 273 4.42 -7.25 0.06
C ILE A 273 3.26 -7.43 1.01
N GLY A 274 3.55 -7.61 2.30
CA GLY A 274 2.52 -7.67 3.32
C GLY A 274 1.73 -6.38 3.39
N ASP A 275 0.48 -6.48 3.85
CA ASP A 275 -0.36 -5.33 4.13
C ASP A 275 0.30 -4.39 5.14
N THR A 276 -0.12 -3.12 5.15
CA THR A 276 0.36 -2.21 6.19
C THR A 276 -0.11 -2.68 7.57
N ASN A 277 0.66 -2.34 8.60
CA ASN A 277 0.14 -2.43 9.96
C ASN A 277 -1.07 -1.52 10.15
N ALA A 278 -1.84 -1.79 11.20
CA ALA A 278 -2.97 -0.97 11.58
C ALA A 278 -2.51 0.43 12.04
N GLY A 279 -3.11 1.47 11.47
CA GLY A 279 -2.97 2.87 11.90
C GLY A 279 -4.26 3.39 12.52
N SER A 280 -4.16 4.40 13.39
CA SER A 280 -5.33 5.02 14.04
C SER A 280 -6.20 5.78 13.05
N SER A 281 -7.52 5.64 13.18
CA SER A 281 -8.53 6.46 12.50
C SER A 281 -9.10 7.54 13.43
N LEU A 282 -8.64 7.61 14.68
CA LEU A 282 -9.16 8.54 15.68
C LEU A 282 -8.51 9.93 15.53
N PRO A 283 -9.29 10.98 15.21
CA PRO A 283 -8.79 12.35 15.30
C PRO A 283 -8.59 12.74 16.77
N PRO A 284 -7.91 13.85 17.09
CA PRO A 284 -7.98 14.42 18.43
C PRO A 284 -9.44 14.65 18.86
N TYR A 285 -9.84 14.12 20.03
CA TYR A 285 -11.22 14.18 20.51
C TYR A 285 -11.32 14.51 21.99
N VAL A 286 -12.51 14.97 22.40
CA VAL A 286 -12.89 15.19 23.80
C VAL A 286 -14.03 14.23 24.13
N MET A 287 -13.96 13.58 25.29
CA MET A 287 -15.02 12.72 25.79
C MET A 287 -15.97 13.54 26.66
N LEU A 288 -17.22 13.68 26.20
CA LEU A 288 -18.32 14.31 26.93
C LEU A 288 -19.44 13.29 27.10
N TYR A 289 -20.26 13.45 28.15
CA TYR A 289 -21.46 12.63 28.28
C TYR A 289 -22.51 13.12 27.29
N PHE A 290 -22.99 12.25 26.40
CA PHE A 290 -24.19 12.52 25.62
C PHE A 290 -25.41 12.24 26.47
N VAL A 291 -26.29 13.23 26.60
CA VAL A 291 -27.48 13.13 27.44
C VAL A 291 -28.72 13.49 26.67
N MET A 292 -29.73 12.64 26.74
CA MET A 292 -30.98 12.77 26.00
C MET A 292 -32.11 13.20 26.91
N ARG A 293 -32.92 14.17 26.50
CA ARG A 293 -34.18 14.48 27.19
C ARG A 293 -35.21 13.39 26.95
N THR A 294 -35.79 12.87 28.03
CA THR A 294 -36.76 11.76 28.00
C THR A 294 -38.14 12.11 28.57
N ILE A 295 -38.27 13.24 29.29
CA ILE A 295 -39.52 13.77 29.85
C ILE A 295 -39.57 15.30 29.77
#